data_AF-A0A7V9N8Z6-F1
#
_entry.id   AF-A0A7V9N8Z6-F1
#
_cell.length_a   1.000
_cell.length_b   1.000
_cell.length_c   1.000
_cell.angle_alpha   90.00
_cell.angle_beta   90.00
_cell.angle_gamma   90.00
#
_symmetry.space_group_name_H-M   'P 1'
#
loop_
_entity.id
_entity.type
_entity.pdbx_description
1 polymer ?
#
loop_
_entity_poly.entity_id
_entity_poly.type
_entity_poly.pdbx_seq_one_letter_code
_entity_poly.pdbx_strand_id
1 'polypeptide(L)'
;MTAHRGEVQIRSEPVLDRARAFAAGLPRRRWGIADRYLADVVAIGLLLAIAVVYTAAAVVPVEAFIRGDWPTFIFPNYAAMGERLRAFDIPGWNPHQFSGAPFAGDPESGWMYLPAMAVYALLPP
;
A
#
# COMPACT_ATOMS: atom_id res chain seq x y z
N MET A 1 -8.15 27.75 61.34
CA MET A 1 -7.96 26.69 60.33
C MET A 1 -7.95 27.37 58.96
N THR A 2 -6.76 27.75 58.49
CA THR A 2 -6.53 28.55 57.28
C THR A 2 -5.89 27.63 56.24
N ALA A 3 -6.61 27.36 55.15
CA ALA A 3 -6.15 26.50 54.07
C ALA A 3 -5.23 27.28 53.12
N HIS A 4 -3.92 26.95 53.13
CA HIS A 4 -2.96 27.43 52.14
C HIS A 4 -3.19 26.71 50.80
N ARG A 5 -3.83 27.39 49.85
CA ARG A 5 -3.90 26.97 48.44
C ARG A 5 -2.56 27.33 47.78
N GLY A 6 -1.66 26.35 47.68
CA GLY A 6 -0.41 26.49 46.94
C GLY A 6 -0.68 26.46 45.43
N GLU A 7 -0.47 27.59 44.76
CA GLU A 7 -0.41 27.65 43.30
C GLU A 7 0.87 26.96 42.84
N VAL A 8 0.73 25.81 42.16
CA VAL A 8 1.85 25.13 41.50
C VAL A 8 2.19 25.92 40.25
N GLN A 9 3.16 26.81 40.37
CA GLN A 9 3.71 27.56 39.25
C GLN A 9 4.58 26.61 38.40
N ILE A 10 3.99 26.07 37.33
CA ILE A 10 4.69 25.21 36.36
C ILE A 10 5.79 26.06 35.70
N ARG A 11 7.04 25.83 36.11
CA ARG A 11 8.24 26.45 35.54
C ARG A 11 8.26 26.12 34.05
N SER A 12 8.18 27.14 33.19
CA SER A 12 8.34 26.96 31.75
C SER A 12 9.73 26.39 31.47
N GLU A 13 9.78 25.15 30.98
CA GLU A 13 11.00 24.43 30.69
C GLU A 13 11.87 25.20 29.67
N PRO A 14 13.14 25.53 29.97
CA PRO A 14 14.02 26.32 29.10
C PRO A 14 14.26 25.69 27.72
N VAL A 15 13.94 24.41 27.56
CA VAL A 15 13.98 23.69 26.28
C VAL A 15 12.94 24.23 25.30
N LEU A 16 11.73 24.54 25.77
CA LEU A 16 10.66 25.04 24.91
C LEU A 16 10.95 26.46 24.41
N ASP A 17 11.56 27.29 25.25
CA ASP A 17 11.93 28.66 24.86
C ASP A 17 13.10 28.66 23.86
N ARG A 18 14.06 27.74 24.02
CA ARG A 18 15.12 27.53 23.02
C ARG A 18 14.58 26.99 21.70
N ALA A 19 13.64 26.04 21.74
CA ALA A 19 13.00 25.52 20.53
C ALA A 19 12.21 26.61 19.79
N ARG A 20 11.50 27.49 20.52
CA ARG A 20 10.79 28.64 19.95
C ARG A 20 11.74 29.68 19.37
N ALA A 21 12.83 30.00 20.06
CA ALA A 21 13.85 30.93 19.57
C ALA A 21 14.55 30.40 18.30
N PHE A 22 14.86 29.10 18.27
CA PHE A 22 15.41 28.44 17.09
C PHE A 22 14.43 28.47 15.91
N ALA A 23 13.16 28.10 16.14
CA ALA A 23 12.13 28.13 15.11
C ALA A 23 11.81 29.56 14.62
N ALA A 24 11.99 30.58 15.45
CA ALA A 24 11.83 31.98 15.07
C ALA A 24 12.98 32.50 14.19
N GLY A 25 14.17 31.91 14.28
CA GLY A 25 15.34 32.24 13.45
C GLY A 25 15.34 31.55 12.07
N LEU A 26 14.48 30.55 11.86
CA LEU A 26 14.39 29.87 10.57
C LEU A 26 13.70 30.79 9.54
N PRO A 27 14.29 31.00 8.34
CA PRO A 27 13.66 31.78 7.30
C PRO A 27 12.34 31.12 6.89
N ARG A 28 11.22 31.76 7.20
CA ARG A 28 9.89 31.35 6.72
C ARG A 28 9.78 31.65 5.24
N ARG A 29 10.37 30.79 4.40
CA ARG A 29 10.29 30.88 2.95
C ARG A 29 8.83 30.63 2.56
N ARG A 30 8.10 31.71 2.23
CA ARG A 30 6.73 31.62 1.72
C ARG A 30 6.80 31.15 0.28
N TRP A 31 6.69 29.84 0.06
CA TRP A 31 6.55 29.30 -1.29
C TRP A 31 5.27 29.81 -1.93
N GLY A 32 5.36 30.25 -3.19
CA GLY A 32 4.19 30.55 -3.99
C GLY A 32 3.37 29.29 -4.23
N ILE A 33 2.09 29.46 -4.54
CA ILE A 33 1.21 28.34 -4.92
C ILE A 33 1.81 27.57 -6.11
N ALA A 34 2.40 28.26 -7.08
CA ALA A 34 3.08 27.66 -8.23
C ALA A 34 4.30 26.82 -7.84
N ASP A 35 5.12 27.27 -6.88
CA ASP A 35 6.29 26.53 -6.41
C ASP A 35 5.90 25.20 -5.74
N ARG A 36 4.75 25.20 -5.04
CA ARG A 36 4.19 23.99 -4.43
C ARG A 36 3.74 22.97 -5.47
N TYR A 37 3.01 23.41 -6.49
CA TYR A 37 2.58 22.52 -7.57
C TYR A 37 3.76 21.94 -8.34
N LEU A 38 4.81 22.72 -8.59
CA LEU A 38 6.03 22.21 -9.21
C LEU A 38 6.70 21.15 -8.34
N ALA A 39 6.82 21.40 -7.02
CA ALA A 39 7.37 20.43 -6.09
C ALA A 39 6.55 19.12 -6.06
N ASP A 40 5.23 19.21 -6.06
CA ASP A 40 4.34 18.05 -6.08
C ASP A 40 4.47 17.26 -7.39
N VAL A 41 4.51 17.94 -8.54
CA VAL A 41 4.71 17.30 -9.86
C VAL A 41 6.06 16.59 -9.91
N VAL A 42 7.13 17.23 -9.41
CA VAL A 42 8.46 16.60 -9.34
C VAL A 42 8.45 15.38 -8.42
N ALA A 43 7.82 15.48 -7.25
CA ALA A 43 7.70 14.36 -6.31
C ALA A 43 6.91 13.19 -6.92
N ILE A 44 5.76 13.46 -7.52
CA ILE A 44 4.94 12.43 -8.19
C ILE A 44 5.71 11.81 -9.36
N GLY A 45 6.34 12.63 -10.19
CA GLY A 45 7.14 12.15 -11.33
C GLY A 45 8.29 11.26 -10.87
N LEU A 46 9.00 11.65 -9.80
CA LEU A 46 10.06 10.84 -9.22
C LEU A 46 9.54 9.52 -8.64
N LEU A 47 8.41 9.54 -7.92
CA LEU A 47 7.79 8.33 -7.39
C LEU A 47 7.36 7.38 -8.51
N LEU A 48 6.78 7.89 -9.59
CA LEU A 48 6.42 7.10 -10.75
C LEU A 48 7.66 6.52 -11.45
N ALA A 49 8.72 7.31 -11.62
CA ALA A 49 9.97 6.83 -12.21
C ALA A 49 10.59 5.70 -11.37
N ILE A 50 10.63 5.86 -10.04
CA ILE A 50 11.11 4.82 -9.13
C ILE A 50 10.24 3.56 -9.23
N ALA A 51 8.92 3.71 -9.21
CA ALA A 51 8.00 2.58 -9.33
C ALA A 51 8.22 1.81 -10.64
N VAL A 52 8.33 2.51 -11.77
CA VAL A 52 8.57 1.90 -13.08
C VAL A 52 9.92 1.18 -13.12
N VAL A 53 10.99 1.83 -12.67
CA VAL A 53 12.34 1.24 -12.67
C VAL A 53 12.39 0.02 -11.77
N TYR A 54 11.82 0.09 -10.57
CA TYR A 54 11.76 -1.03 -9.63
C TYR A 54 10.97 -2.21 -10.20
N THR A 55 9.76 -1.95 -10.72
CA THR A 55 8.92 -2.99 -11.32
C THR A 55 9.63 -3.63 -12.52
N ALA A 56 10.22 -2.83 -13.42
CA ALA A 56 10.96 -3.36 -14.56
C ALA A 56 12.15 -4.23 -14.11
N ALA A 57 12.93 -3.78 -13.13
CA ALA A 57 14.03 -4.57 -12.58
C ALA A 57 13.56 -5.89 -11.94
N ALA A 58 12.36 -5.92 -11.36
CA ALA A 58 11.78 -7.11 -10.74
C ALA A 58 11.17 -8.10 -11.75
N VAL A 59 10.55 -7.62 -12.84
CA VAL A 59 9.78 -8.46 -13.77
C VAL A 59 10.50 -8.81 -15.08
N VAL A 60 11.46 -8.01 -15.52
CA VAL A 60 12.17 -8.22 -16.80
C VAL A 60 13.06 -9.47 -16.78
N PRO A 61 13.80 -9.78 -15.69
CA PRO A 61 14.53 -11.03 -15.60
C PRO A 61 13.52 -12.16 -15.29
N VAL A 62 12.91 -12.72 -16.34
CA VAL A 62 11.79 -13.67 -16.24
C VAL A 62 12.14 -14.86 -15.35
N GLU A 63 13.36 -15.40 -15.47
CA GLU A 63 13.82 -16.53 -14.67
C GLU A 63 13.99 -16.18 -13.19
N ALA A 64 14.14 -14.91 -12.84
CA ALA A 64 14.13 -14.45 -11.45
C ALA A 64 12.70 -14.18 -10.98
N PHE A 65 11.87 -13.60 -11.86
CA PHE A 65 10.48 -13.29 -11.59
C PHE A 65 9.65 -14.54 -11.30
N ILE A 66 9.79 -15.60 -12.10
CA ILE A 66 9.03 -16.85 -11.95
C ILE A 66 9.65 -17.81 -10.90
N ARG A 67 10.61 -17.35 -10.09
CA ARG A 67 11.13 -18.16 -8.97
C ARG A 67 10.18 -18.14 -7.77
N GLY A 68 10.30 -19.17 -6.95
CA GLY A 68 9.53 -19.32 -5.72
C GLY A 68 8.23 -20.09 -5.94
N ASP A 69 7.36 -20.00 -4.94
CA ASP A 69 6.08 -20.71 -4.89
C ASP A 69 4.92 -19.88 -5.44
N TRP A 70 5.07 -18.56 -5.57
CA TRP A 70 3.99 -17.69 -6.03
C TRP A 70 3.39 -18.07 -7.40
N PRO A 71 4.15 -18.48 -8.45
CA PRO A 71 3.52 -18.84 -9.73
C PRO A 71 2.76 -20.16 -9.60
N THR A 72 3.34 -21.11 -8.84
CA THR A 72 2.72 -22.42 -8.58
C THR A 72 1.51 -22.34 -7.65
N PHE A 73 1.36 -21.25 -6.89
CA PHE A 73 0.23 -21.02 -6.03
C PHE A 73 -0.86 -20.16 -6.71
N ILE A 74 -0.48 -19.04 -7.34
CA ILE A 74 -1.42 -18.06 -7.92
C ILE A 74 -2.04 -18.56 -9.21
N PHE A 75 -1.27 -19.12 -10.14
CA PHE A 75 -1.81 -19.50 -11.46
C PHE A 75 -2.88 -20.59 -11.38
N PRO A 76 -2.73 -21.68 -10.60
CA PRO A 76 -3.80 -22.66 -10.46
C PRO A 76 -5.07 -22.09 -9.81
N ASN A 77 -4.92 -21.22 -8.80
CA ASN A 77 -6.06 -20.56 -8.16
C ASN A 77 -6.82 -19.66 -9.14
N TYR A 78 -6.11 -18.91 -9.99
CA TYR A 78 -6.73 -18.01 -10.96
C TYR A 78 -7.35 -18.78 -12.13
N ALA A 79 -6.73 -19.88 -12.56
CA ALA A 79 -7.31 -20.77 -13.56
C ALA A 79 -8.63 -21.40 -13.06
N ALA A 80 -8.62 -21.96 -11.85
CA ALA A 80 -9.81 -22.51 -11.21
C ALA A 80 -10.91 -21.47 -11.02
N MET A 81 -10.55 -20.23 -10.61
CA MET A 81 -11.53 -19.14 -10.51
C MET A 81 -12.09 -18.75 -11.89
N GLY A 82 -11.25 -18.69 -12.92
CA GLY A 82 -11.68 -18.44 -14.30
C GLY A 82 -12.74 -19.43 -14.78
N GLU A 83 -12.55 -20.73 -14.50
CA GLU A 83 -13.54 -21.78 -14.80
C GLU A 83 -14.88 -21.53 -14.08
N ARG A 84 -14.83 -21.15 -12.81
CA ARG A 84 -16.01 -20.86 -12.00
C ARG A 84 -16.76 -19.63 -12.50
N LEU A 85 -16.02 -18.59 -12.88
CA LEU A 85 -16.60 -17.37 -13.46
C LEU A 85 -17.29 -17.63 -14.79
N ARG A 86 -16.76 -18.51 -15.65
CA ARG A 86 -17.47 -18.95 -16.88
C ARG A 86 -18.78 -19.66 -16.57
N ALA A 87 -18.85 -20.35 -15.43
CA ALA A 87 -20.06 -20.96 -14.91
C ALA A 87 -20.95 -19.98 -14.12
N PHE A 88 -20.60 -18.69 -14.08
CA PHE A 88 -21.27 -17.65 -13.28
C PHE A 88 -21.32 -17.97 -11.77
N ASP A 89 -20.27 -18.64 -11.27
CA ASP A 89 -20.12 -19.05 -9.88
C ASP A 89 -18.93 -18.34 -9.23
N ILE A 90 -19.08 -18.00 -7.95
CA ILE A 90 -18.02 -17.48 -7.09
C ILE A 90 -17.96 -18.37 -5.85
N PRO A 91 -17.04 -19.34 -5.79
CA PRO A 91 -17.05 -20.33 -4.73
C PRO A 91 -16.70 -19.70 -3.38
N GLY A 92 -17.54 -19.95 -2.38
CA GLY A 92 -17.26 -19.54 -1.00
C GLY A 92 -16.17 -20.38 -0.33
N TRP A 93 -15.90 -21.59 -0.82
CA TRP A 93 -14.95 -22.54 -0.24
C TRP A 93 -14.13 -23.24 -1.31
N ASN A 94 -12.82 -23.33 -1.11
CA ASN A 94 -11.90 -24.11 -1.95
C ASN A 94 -11.43 -25.35 -1.17
N PRO A 95 -11.87 -26.57 -1.53
CA PRO A 95 -11.46 -27.80 -0.82
C PRO A 95 -10.02 -28.21 -1.13
N HIS A 96 -9.40 -27.65 -2.18
CA HIS A 96 -8.08 -28.05 -2.66
C HIS A 96 -6.94 -27.22 -2.06
N GLN A 97 -7.25 -26.14 -1.35
CA GLN A 97 -6.28 -25.24 -0.74
C GLN A 97 -6.26 -25.43 0.77
N PHE A 98 -5.09 -25.68 1.37
CA PHE A 98 -4.88 -25.79 2.82
C PHE A 98 -5.84 -26.76 3.55
N SER A 99 -6.21 -27.89 2.92
CA SER A 99 -7.24 -28.83 3.42
C SER A 99 -8.66 -28.24 3.49
N GLY A 100 -8.89 -27.11 2.80
CA GLY A 100 -10.10 -26.33 2.80
C GLY A 100 -9.87 -24.89 3.27
N ALA A 101 -10.26 -23.91 2.46
CA ALA A 101 -10.14 -22.48 2.79
C ALA A 101 -11.33 -21.64 2.28
N PRO A 102 -11.69 -20.53 2.98
CA PRO A 102 -12.77 -19.64 2.56
C PRO A 102 -12.35 -18.79 1.34
N PHE A 103 -12.60 -19.29 0.14
CA PHE A 103 -12.04 -18.75 -1.11
C PHE A 103 -12.54 -17.34 -1.45
N ALA A 104 -13.84 -17.07 -1.39
CA ALA A 104 -14.37 -15.73 -1.62
C ALA A 104 -13.93 -14.70 -0.56
N GLY A 105 -13.55 -15.16 0.63
CA GLY A 105 -13.00 -14.32 1.70
C GLY A 105 -11.47 -14.21 1.68
N ASP A 106 -10.81 -14.97 0.81
CA ASP A 106 -9.36 -15.02 0.70
C ASP A 106 -8.88 -13.94 -0.31
N PRO A 107 -8.08 -12.95 0.12
CA PRO A 107 -7.52 -11.96 -0.81
C PRO A 107 -6.67 -12.61 -1.92
N GLU A 108 -6.09 -13.78 -1.67
CA GLU A 108 -5.26 -14.48 -2.65
C GLU A 108 -6.07 -15.10 -3.79
N SER A 109 -7.39 -15.31 -3.61
CA SER A 109 -8.28 -15.74 -4.70
C SER A 109 -8.38 -14.70 -5.82
N GLY A 110 -8.13 -13.42 -5.51
CA GLY A 110 -8.12 -12.32 -6.48
C GLY A 110 -9.47 -12.08 -7.18
N TRP A 111 -10.58 -12.66 -6.71
CA TRP A 111 -11.84 -12.67 -7.48
C TRP A 111 -12.47 -11.29 -7.70
N MET A 112 -12.16 -10.33 -6.82
CA MET A 112 -12.56 -8.92 -7.01
C MET A 112 -11.59 -8.14 -7.90
N TYR A 113 -10.47 -8.73 -8.34
CA TYR A 113 -9.53 -8.11 -9.26
C TYR A 113 -9.99 -8.29 -10.71
N LEU A 114 -10.99 -7.48 -11.09
CA LEU A 114 -11.72 -7.59 -12.36
C LEU A 114 -10.83 -7.72 -13.62
N PRO A 115 -9.72 -6.98 -13.78
CA PRO A 115 -8.87 -7.13 -14.96
C PRO A 115 -8.29 -8.55 -15.09
N ALA A 116 -7.79 -9.12 -13.99
CA ALA A 116 -7.28 -10.49 -14.00
C ALA A 116 -8.41 -11.48 -14.25
N MET A 117 -9.55 -11.33 -13.56
CA MET A 117 -10.69 -12.21 -13.72
C MET A 117 -11.24 -12.23 -15.15
N ALA A 118 -11.25 -11.07 -15.84
CA ALA A 118 -11.62 -11.01 -17.24
C ALA A 118 -10.66 -11.83 -18.13
N VAL A 119 -9.34 -11.69 -17.92
CA VAL A 119 -8.35 -12.51 -18.66
C VAL A 119 -8.55 -14.00 -18.38
N TYR A 120 -8.65 -14.37 -17.10
CA TYR A 120 -8.76 -15.77 -16.69
C TYR A 120 -10.11 -16.40 -16.99
N ALA A 121 -11.19 -15.64 -17.20
CA ALA A 121 -12.48 -16.13 -17.67
C ALA A 121 -12.56 -16.24 -19.21
N LEU A 122 -11.69 -15.54 -19.95
CA LEU A 122 -11.65 -15.59 -21.42
C LEU A 122 -10.65 -16.62 -21.98
N LEU A 123 -9.64 -17.02 -21.20
CA LEU A 123 -8.71 -18.08 -21.59
C LEU A 123 -9.44 -19.42 -21.79
N PRO A 124 -8.96 -20.34 -22.63
CA PRO A 124 -9.43 -21.73 -22.57
C PRO A 124 -8.94 -22.41 -21.28
N PRO A 125 -9.62 -23.48 -20.82
CA PRO A 125 -9.13 -24.33 -19.72
C PRO A 125 -7.85 -25.08 -20.11
#